data_AF-E6LP32-F1
#
_entry.id   AF-E6LP32-F1
#
_cell.length_a   1.000
_cell.length_b   1.000
_cell.length_c   1.000
_cell.angle_alpha   90.00
_cell.angle_beta   90.00
_cell.angle_gamma   90.00
#
_symmetry.space_group_name_H-M   'P 1'
#
loop_
_entity.id
_entity.type
_entity.pdbx_description
1 polymer ?
#
loop_
_entity_poly.entity_id
_entity_poly.type
_entity_poly.pdbx_seq_one_letter_code
_entity_poly.pdbx_strand_id
1 'polypeptide(L)' 'MNVFEEIKTNVTTGQAAEIYGIQVNCHGMAVCPFHNTKI' A
#
# COMPACT_ATOMS: atom_id res chain seq x y z
N MET A 1 -16.93 18.41 3.57
CA MET A 1 -16.58 17.09 2.99
C MET A 1 -15.16 17.23 2.47
N ASN A 2 -14.20 16.48 3.01
CA ASN A 2 -12.80 16.56 2.64
C ASN A 2 -12.44 15.37 1.76
N VAL A 3 -11.89 15.64 0.58
CA VAL A 3 -11.53 14.62 -0.42
C VAL A 3 -10.57 13.57 0.17
N PHE A 4 -9.68 13.98 1.06
CA PHE A 4 -8.73 13.08 1.71
C PHE A 4 -9.42 12.02 2.59
N GLU A 5 -10.40 12.43 3.41
CA GLU A 5 -11.11 11.50 4.30
C GLU A 5 -11.96 10.50 3.49
N GLU A 6 -12.54 10.95 2.37
CA GLU A 6 -13.30 10.09 1.46
C GLU A 6 -12.40 9.04 0.77
N ILE A 7 -11.20 9.44 0.33
CA ILE A 7 -10.26 8.51 -0.29
C ILE A 7 -9.77 7.48 0.73
N LYS A 8 -9.50 7.91 1.97
CA LYS A 8 -9.02 7.03 3.04
C LYS A 8 -9.99 5.90 3.37
N THR A 9 -11.31 6.12 3.24
CA THR A 9 -12.32 5.08 3.45
C THR A 9 -12.51 4.15 2.26
N ASN A 10 -12.16 4.60 1.04
CA ASN A 10 -12.43 3.87 -0.20
C ASN A 10 -11.22 3.12 -0.76
N VAL A 11 -9.99 3.55 -0.45
CA VAL A 11 -8.75 2.94 -0.95
C VAL A 11 -8.15 2.04 0.11
N THR A 12 -7.95 0.78 -0.24
CA THR A 12 -7.27 -0.18 0.65
C THR A 12 -5.76 0.05 0.65
N THR A 13 -5.09 -0.32 1.75
CA THR A 13 -3.63 -0.21 1.87
C THR A 13 -2.90 -0.97 0.75
N GLY A 14 -3.44 -2.09 0.28
CA GLY A 14 -2.87 -2.87 -0.82
C GLY A 14 -2.94 -2.14 -2.17
N GLN A 15 -4.10 -1.56 -2.50
CA GLN A 15 -4.24 -0.75 -3.73
C GLN A 15 -3.33 0.48 -3.71
N ALA A 16 -3.21 1.14 -2.56
CA ALA A 16 -2.27 2.24 -2.40
C ALA A 16 -0.83 1.77 -2.64
N ALA A 17 -0.44 0.62 -2.08
CA ALA A 17 0.90 0.05 -2.28
C ALA A 17 1.18 -0.26 -3.76
N GLU A 18 0.23 -0.84 -4.49
CA GLU A 18 0.36 -1.12 -5.92
C GLU A 18 0.54 0.15 -6.77
N ILE A 19 -0.16 1.25 -6.45
CA ILE A 19 0.01 2.55 -7.11
C ILE A 19 1.46 3.05 -7.01
N TYR A 20 2.10 2.81 -5.86
CA TYR A 20 3.50 3.16 -5.63
C TYR A 20 4.49 2.09 -6.14
N GLY A 21 4.02 1.07 -6.87
CA GLY A 21 4.85 -0.01 -7.41
C GLY A 21 5.33 -1.03 -6.38
N ILE A 22 4.73 -1.04 -5.19
CA ILE A 22 5.05 -1.99 -4.13
C ILE A 22 4.22 -3.26 -4.36
N GLN A 23 4.89 -4.37 -4.64
CA GLN A 23 4.22 -5.65 -4.83
C GLN A 23 3.71 -6.21 -3.50
N VAL A 24 2.41 -6.45 -3.43
CA VAL A 24 1.74 -7.08 -2.29
C VAL A 24 1.44 -8.53 -2.63
N ASN A 25 1.77 -9.46 -1.73
CA ASN A 25 1.47 -10.87 -1.92
C ASN A 25 0.01 -11.21 -1.55
N CYS A 26 -0.42 -12.45 -1.81
CA CYS A 26 -1.77 -12.93 -1.47
C CYS A 26 -2.11 -12.89 0.04
N HIS A 27 -1.11 -12.71 0.91
CA HIS A 27 -1.26 -12.58 2.35
C HIS A 27 -1.25 -11.11 2.82
N GLY A 28 -1.24 -10.13 1.90
CA GLY A 28 -1.25 -8.71 2.24
C GLY A 28 0.09 -8.15 2.72
N MET A 29 1.20 -8.84 2.46
CA MET A 29 2.54 -8.42 2.87
C MET A 29 3.34 -7.89 1.67
N ALA A 30 4.21 -6.91 1.96
CA ALA A 30 5.15 -6.35 0.99
C ALA A 30 6.55 -6.22 1.61
N VAL A 31 7.57 -6.19 0.75
CA VAL A 31 8.93 -5.82 1.18
C VAL A 31 8.94 -4.35 1.51
N CYS A 32 9.55 -3.99 2.64
CA CYS A 32 9.69 -2.58 2.98
C CYS A 32 10.61 -1.89 1.96
N PRO A 33 10.17 -0.81 1.29
CA PRO A 33 11.01 -0.07 0.35
C PRO A 33 12.10 0.76 1.06
N PHE A 34 12.00 0.93 2.39
CA PHE A 34 12.89 1.80 3.18
C PHE A 34 14.02 1.05 3.87
N HIS A 35 13.97 -0.28 3.95
CA HIS A 35 15.07 -1.09 4.46
C HIS A 35 15.46 -2.13 3.42
N ASN A 36 16.76 -2.32 3.22
CA ASN A 36 17.25 -3.32 2.28
C ASN A 36 17.30 -4.70 2.96
N THR A 37 16.14 -5.21 3.36
CA THR A 37 16.01 -6.60 3.82
C THR A 37 15.86 -7.43 2.57
N LYS A 38 16.93 -8.12 2.18
CA LYS A 38 16.82 -9.25 1.27
C LYS A 38 15.94 -10.30 1.96
N ILE A 39 14.78 -10.58 1.36
CA ILE A 39 13.94 -11.72 1.71
C ILE A 39 14.72 -13.01 1.44
#